data_AF-A0A350UX63-F1
#
_entry.id   AF-A0A350UX63-F1
#
_cell.length_a   1.000
_cell.length_b   1.000
_cell.length_c   1.000
_cell.angle_alpha   90.00
_cell.angle_beta   90.00
_cell.angle_gamma   90.00
#
_symmetry.space_group_name_H-M   'P 1'
#
loop_
_entity.id
_entity.type
_entity.pdbx_description
1 polymer ?
#
loop_
_entity_poly.entity_id
_entity_poly.type
_entity_poly.pdbx_seq_one_letter_code
_entity_poly.pdbx_strand_id
1 'polypeptide(L)'
;MQGTKNLTTILFTIALSIMGLLRPESATAEYKYQLYQNHENFGILIFPAEEIFSELDEYLRDIGFNSVESGHAVMRFGPNNENQTYMMPEPVQRRHSMDRFIILQVIAHKNILVGVFDPEWGLTLPSPIYQLDGLKENIPRTLSIFRKQLKKRETRKPEPQDSKWTRLFATNAVTIYQNPNFMSNQH
;
A
#
# COMPACT_ATOMS: atom_id res chain seq x y z
N MET A 1 45.35 40.24 -29.35
CA MET A 1 43.90 40.06 -29.56
C MET A 1 43.51 38.66 -29.11
N GLN A 2 43.30 38.48 -27.81
CA GLN A 2 43.04 37.18 -27.19
C GLN A 2 41.92 37.40 -26.18
N GLY A 3 40.70 37.03 -26.55
CA GLY A 3 39.54 37.33 -25.71
C GLY A 3 38.25 36.78 -26.27
N THR A 4 38.23 35.51 -26.69
CA THR A 4 36.98 34.83 -27.09
C THR A 4 37.16 33.31 -27.04
N LYS A 5 37.54 32.74 -25.89
CA LYS A 5 37.50 31.27 -25.72
C LYS A 5 36.95 30.77 -24.39
N ASN A 6 36.53 31.66 -23.49
CA ASN A 6 36.18 31.26 -22.11
C ASN A 6 34.70 31.51 -21.75
N LEU A 7 33.84 31.90 -22.70
CA LEU A 7 32.42 32.16 -22.42
C LEU A 7 31.52 30.94 -22.72
N THR A 8 31.90 30.12 -23.71
CA THR A 8 31.10 28.96 -24.13
C THR A 8 31.20 27.76 -23.17
N THR A 9 32.31 27.63 -22.44
CA THR A 9 32.52 26.49 -21.54
C THR A 9 31.82 26.66 -20.18
N ILE A 10 31.65 27.90 -19.70
CA ILE A 10 31.02 28.19 -18.40
C ILE A 10 29.49 27.99 -18.47
N LEU A 11 28.86 28.26 -19.61
CA LEU A 11 27.43 28.01 -19.81
C LEU A 11 27.07 26.51 -19.82
N PHE A 12 28.00 25.63 -20.23
CA PHE A 12 27.74 24.20 -20.33
C PHE A 12 27.80 23.47 -18.97
N THR A 13 28.61 23.96 -18.02
CA THR A 13 28.70 23.40 -16.65
C THR A 13 27.55 23.84 -15.75
N ILE A 14 26.99 25.03 -15.97
CA ILE A 14 25.80 25.50 -15.23
C ILE A 14 24.55 24.77 -15.74
N ALA A 15 24.42 24.55 -17.06
CA ALA A 15 23.29 23.81 -17.63
C ALA A 15 23.22 22.35 -17.14
N LEU A 16 24.36 21.69 -16.92
CA LEU A 16 24.38 20.32 -16.40
C LEU A 16 24.08 20.23 -14.89
N SER A 17 24.38 21.29 -14.12
CA SER A 17 24.11 21.31 -12.67
C SER A 17 22.63 21.55 -12.33
N ILE A 18 21.90 22.26 -13.20
CA ILE A 18 20.44 22.45 -13.03
C ILE A 18 19.68 21.15 -13.38
N MET A 19 20.22 20.34 -14.29
CA MET A 19 19.61 19.07 -14.69
C MET A 19 19.77 17.96 -13.64
N GLY A 20 20.72 18.10 -12.70
CA GLY A 20 20.88 17.21 -11.55
C GLY A 20 19.94 17.49 -10.38
N LEU A 21 19.27 18.66 -10.35
CA LEU A 21 18.30 19.03 -9.32
C LEU A 21 16.86 18.64 -9.69
N LEU A 22 16.61 18.43 -10.98
CA LEU A 22 15.39 17.78 -11.49
C LEU A 22 15.69 16.30 -11.70
N ARG A 23 16.02 15.59 -10.62
CA ARG A 23 15.56 14.19 -10.60
C ARG A 23 14.05 14.29 -10.85
N PRO A 24 13.48 13.60 -11.84
CA PRO A 24 12.08 13.30 -11.72
C PRO A 24 12.01 12.56 -10.39
N GLU A 25 11.50 13.23 -9.34
CA GLU A 25 10.81 12.54 -8.28
C GLU A 25 9.91 11.60 -9.05
N SER A 26 10.28 10.31 -9.05
CA SER A 26 9.58 9.30 -9.83
C SER A 26 8.12 9.59 -9.57
N ALA A 27 7.38 9.99 -10.59
CA ALA A 27 5.98 10.34 -10.44
C ALA A 27 5.26 9.02 -10.13
N THR A 28 5.42 8.54 -8.90
CA THR A 28 4.58 7.54 -8.30
C THR A 28 3.24 8.22 -8.29
N ALA A 29 2.35 7.84 -9.20
CA ALA A 29 0.96 8.25 -9.14
C ALA A 29 0.49 8.00 -7.71
N GLU A 30 0.43 9.09 -6.94
CA GLU A 30 0.28 9.01 -5.50
C GLU A 30 -1.22 8.87 -5.26
N TYR A 31 -1.74 7.65 -5.47
CA TYR A 31 -3.16 7.39 -5.31
C TYR A 31 -3.57 7.77 -3.89
N LYS A 32 -4.60 8.59 -3.76
CA LYS A 32 -5.18 8.83 -2.45
C LYS A 32 -5.92 7.59 -2.00
N TYR A 33 -5.81 7.27 -0.73
CA TYR A 33 -6.62 6.25 -0.09
C TYR A 33 -7.61 6.88 0.88
N GLN A 34 -8.69 6.15 1.11
CA GLN A 34 -9.57 6.33 2.25
C GLN A 34 -9.52 5.08 3.13
N LEU A 35 -9.21 5.27 4.41
CA LEU A 35 -9.25 4.22 5.42
C LEU A 35 -10.58 4.25 6.14
N TYR A 36 -11.22 3.09 6.21
CA TYR A 36 -12.40 2.83 7.01
C TYR A 36 -12.06 1.86 8.13
N GLN A 37 -12.66 2.07 9.30
CA GLN A 37 -12.45 1.22 10.47
C GLN A 37 -13.78 0.95 11.19
N ASN A 38 -13.93 -0.27 11.70
CA ASN A 38 -15.09 -0.66 12.50
C ASN A 38 -14.76 -0.73 14.00
N HIS A 39 -15.77 -0.99 14.84
CA HIS A 39 -15.64 -1.10 16.30
C HIS A 39 -14.74 -2.25 16.78
N GLU A 40 -14.41 -3.21 15.92
CA GLU A 40 -13.50 -4.33 16.21
C GLU A 40 -12.04 -4.00 15.82
N ASN A 41 -11.78 -2.77 15.38
CA ASN A 41 -10.50 -2.32 14.82
C ASN A 41 -10.08 -3.03 13.52
N PHE A 42 -11.02 -3.64 12.78
CA PHE A 42 -10.75 -4.12 11.43
C PHE A 42 -10.80 -2.96 10.43
N GLY A 43 -9.94 -3.05 9.41
CA GLY A 43 -9.79 -2.02 8.40
C GLY A 43 -10.30 -2.42 7.02
N ILE A 44 -10.83 -1.44 6.31
CA ILE A 44 -11.03 -1.49 4.86
C ILE A 44 -10.32 -0.27 4.27
N LEU A 45 -9.30 -0.51 3.44
CA LEU A 45 -8.59 0.51 2.70
C LEU A 45 -9.15 0.56 1.28
N ILE A 46 -9.53 1.73 0.80
CA ILE A 46 -10.01 1.91 -0.58
C ILE A 46 -9.11 2.89 -1.31
N PHE A 47 -8.73 2.55 -2.54
CA PHE A 47 -8.05 3.46 -3.45
C PHE A 47 -8.47 3.19 -4.90
N PRO A 48 -8.35 4.18 -5.80
CA PRO A 48 -8.19 5.60 -5.48
C PRO A 48 -9.42 6.15 -4.75
N ALA A 49 -9.21 7.05 -3.79
CA ALA A 49 -10.28 7.60 -2.95
C ALA A 49 -11.32 8.40 -3.75
N GLU A 50 -10.91 8.94 -4.89
CA GLU A 50 -11.75 9.71 -5.80
C GLU A 50 -12.80 8.84 -6.53
N GLU A 51 -12.57 7.53 -6.62
CA GLU A 51 -13.45 6.57 -7.32
C GLU A 51 -14.44 5.86 -6.37
N ILE A 52 -14.48 6.24 -5.09
CA ILE A 52 -15.44 5.70 -4.13
C ILE A 52 -16.84 6.19 -4.51
N PHE A 53 -17.65 5.29 -5.06
CA PHE A 53 -19.04 5.57 -5.40
C PHE A 53 -19.96 5.46 -4.17
N SER A 54 -21.06 6.21 -4.19
CA SER A 54 -21.96 6.37 -3.04
C SER A 54 -22.49 5.03 -2.50
N GLU A 55 -22.85 4.09 -3.38
CA GLU A 55 -23.38 2.80 -2.94
C GLU A 55 -22.35 1.93 -2.19
N LEU A 56 -21.06 2.11 -2.47
CA LEU A 56 -19.98 1.46 -1.71
C LEU A 56 -19.81 2.13 -0.35
N ASP A 57 -19.76 3.47 -0.30
CA ASP A 57 -19.63 4.22 0.94
C ASP A 57 -20.80 3.97 1.90
N GLU A 58 -22.03 4.01 1.39
CA GLU A 58 -23.25 3.68 2.14
C GLU A 58 -23.21 2.26 2.69
N TYR A 59 -22.86 1.27 1.85
CA TYR A 59 -22.75 -0.11 2.29
C TYR A 59 -21.75 -0.27 3.44
N LEU A 60 -20.58 0.38 3.36
CA LEU A 60 -19.57 0.30 4.42
C LEU A 60 -20.07 0.90 5.73
N ARG A 61 -20.76 2.05 5.67
CA ARG A 61 -21.39 2.65 6.85
C ARG A 61 -22.45 1.73 7.46
N ASP A 62 -23.27 1.09 6.63
CA ASP A 62 -24.31 0.16 7.07
C ASP A 62 -23.75 -1.05 7.81
N ILE A 63 -22.56 -1.54 7.42
CA ILE A 63 -21.87 -2.62 8.13
C ILE A 63 -20.95 -2.13 9.27
N GLY A 64 -21.07 -0.85 9.65
CA GLY A 64 -20.42 -0.27 10.84
C GLY A 64 -18.97 0.18 10.62
N PHE A 65 -18.57 0.42 9.37
CA PHE A 65 -17.26 0.97 9.03
C PHE A 65 -17.37 2.49 8.82
N ASN A 66 -16.55 3.25 9.55
CA ASN A 66 -16.49 4.71 9.44
C ASN A 66 -15.17 5.12 8.80
N SER A 67 -15.21 6.19 8.00
CA SER A 67 -13.99 6.86 7.53
C SER A 67 -13.20 7.40 8.73
N VAL A 68 -11.90 7.08 8.80
CA VAL A 68 -11.04 7.47 9.94
C VAL A 68 -9.77 8.22 9.53
N GLU A 69 -9.20 7.93 8.37
CA GLU A 69 -7.99 8.63 7.88
C GLU A 69 -7.91 8.55 6.37
N SER A 70 -7.42 9.62 5.74
CA SER A 70 -7.13 9.67 4.31
C SER A 70 -5.71 10.15 4.10
N GLY A 71 -5.08 9.71 3.03
CA GLY A 71 -3.76 10.18 2.68
C GLY A 71 -3.29 9.57 1.38
N HIS A 72 -1.98 9.56 1.21
CA HIS A 72 -1.35 9.03 0.02
C HIS A 72 -0.90 7.60 0.22
N ALA A 73 -1.27 6.75 -0.74
CA ALA A 73 -0.99 5.34 -0.69
C ALA A 73 0.44 5.07 -1.17
N VAL A 74 1.06 4.08 -0.55
CA VAL A 74 2.42 3.65 -0.84
C VAL A 74 2.40 2.25 -1.45
N MET A 75 3.22 2.04 -2.47
CA MET A 75 3.35 0.71 -3.08
C MET A 75 3.88 -0.29 -2.06
N ARG A 76 3.28 -1.47 -2.02
CA ARG A 76 3.68 -2.60 -1.18
C ARG A 76 3.69 -3.86 -2.00
N PHE A 77 4.63 -4.73 -1.66
CA PHE A 77 4.84 -6.00 -2.32
C PHE A 77 4.49 -7.13 -1.35
N GLY A 78 3.87 -8.18 -1.86
CA GLY A 78 3.76 -9.44 -1.14
C GLY A 78 5.08 -10.20 -1.12
N PRO A 79 5.11 -11.38 -0.50
CA PRO A 79 6.27 -12.27 -0.52
C PRO A 79 6.78 -12.48 -1.96
N ASN A 80 8.10 -12.46 -2.14
CA ASN A 80 8.77 -12.66 -3.44
C ASN A 80 8.42 -11.64 -4.55
N ASN A 81 7.80 -10.50 -4.22
CA ASN A 81 7.32 -9.50 -5.20
C ASN A 81 6.30 -10.04 -6.21
N GLU A 82 5.67 -11.20 -5.93
CA GLU A 82 4.64 -11.78 -6.80
C GLU A 82 3.33 -10.98 -6.74
N ASN A 83 3.10 -10.28 -5.62
CA ASN A 83 1.93 -9.43 -5.40
C ASN A 83 2.37 -7.99 -5.24
N GLN A 84 1.60 -7.05 -5.78
CA GLN A 84 1.78 -5.63 -5.52
C GLN A 84 0.44 -4.92 -5.42
N THR A 85 0.31 -4.02 -4.45
CA THR A 85 -0.86 -3.15 -4.31
C THR A 85 -0.50 -1.88 -3.54
N TYR A 86 -1.38 -0.88 -3.60
CA TYR A 86 -1.22 0.34 -2.83
C TYR A 86 -1.82 0.18 -1.44
N MET A 87 -1.10 0.62 -0.42
CA MET A 87 -1.49 0.51 0.99
C MET A 87 -1.29 1.83 1.73
N MET A 88 -1.94 2.01 2.88
CA MET A 88 -1.61 3.11 3.78
C MET A 88 -0.16 2.98 4.32
N PRO A 89 0.54 4.11 4.58
CA PRO A 89 1.86 4.10 5.20
C PRO A 89 1.87 3.36 6.54
N GLU A 90 3.00 2.70 6.85
CA GLU A 90 3.17 1.97 8.12
C GLU A 90 2.83 2.79 9.38
N PRO A 91 3.22 4.09 9.50
CA PRO A 91 2.84 4.90 10.66
C PRO A 91 1.33 4.99 10.87
N VAL A 92 0.54 4.97 9.80
CA VAL A 92 -0.93 4.99 9.86
C VAL A 92 -1.46 3.65 10.37
N GLN A 93 -0.89 2.53 9.88
CA GLN A 93 -1.25 1.19 10.37
C GLN A 93 -1.06 1.07 11.88
N ARG A 94 0.07 1.57 12.39
CA ARG A 94 0.37 1.59 13.83
C ARG A 94 -0.59 2.48 14.60
N ARG A 95 -0.89 3.69 14.10
CA ARG A 95 -1.81 4.64 14.74
C ARG A 95 -3.21 4.05 14.94
N HIS A 96 -3.70 3.32 13.95
CA HIS A 96 -5.02 2.67 13.98
C HIS A 96 -5.01 1.26 14.60
N SER A 97 -3.87 0.80 15.13
CA SER A 97 -3.70 -0.56 15.68
C SER A 97 -4.16 -1.65 14.69
N MET A 98 -3.93 -1.41 13.40
CA MET A 98 -4.51 -2.20 12.33
C MET A 98 -3.51 -3.23 11.82
N ASP A 99 -3.59 -4.46 12.32
CA ASP A 99 -2.71 -5.54 11.88
C ASP A 99 -3.26 -6.29 10.66
N ARG A 100 -4.57 -6.21 10.40
CA ARG A 100 -5.26 -6.86 9.27
C ARG A 100 -6.28 -5.94 8.65
N PHE A 101 -6.36 -5.97 7.33
CA PHE A 101 -7.34 -5.17 6.61
C PHE A 101 -7.61 -5.71 5.22
N ILE A 102 -8.80 -5.38 4.72
CA ILE A 102 -9.21 -5.62 3.34
C ILE A 102 -8.78 -4.41 2.51
N ILE A 103 -8.34 -4.65 1.30
CA ILE A 103 -7.90 -3.64 0.35
C ILE A 103 -8.86 -3.70 -0.83
N LEU A 104 -9.51 -2.58 -1.16
CA LEU A 104 -10.40 -2.44 -2.29
C LEU A 104 -9.78 -1.48 -3.30
N GLN A 105 -9.41 -1.99 -4.46
CA GLN A 105 -9.00 -1.16 -5.58
C GLN A 105 -10.18 -0.97 -6.51
N VAL A 106 -10.73 0.24 -6.54
CA VAL A 106 -11.80 0.60 -7.47
C VAL A 106 -11.17 0.86 -8.85
N ILE A 107 -11.75 0.23 -9.87
CA ILE A 107 -11.37 0.39 -11.27
C ILE A 107 -12.62 0.75 -12.09
N ALA A 108 -12.45 0.95 -13.41
CA ALA A 108 -13.52 1.40 -14.29
C ALA A 108 -14.81 0.57 -14.17
N HIS A 109 -15.96 1.25 -14.28
CA HIS A 109 -17.30 0.67 -14.22
C HIS A 109 -17.68 0.04 -12.86
N LYS A 110 -17.24 0.66 -11.75
CA LYS A 110 -17.52 0.18 -10.38
C LYS A 110 -17.03 -1.26 -10.14
N ASN A 111 -16.07 -1.71 -10.92
CA ASN A 111 -15.39 -2.98 -10.73
C ASN A 111 -14.34 -2.80 -9.63
N ILE A 112 -14.15 -3.83 -8.82
CA ILE A 112 -13.34 -3.75 -7.61
C ILE A 112 -12.44 -4.98 -7.52
N LEU A 113 -11.13 -4.75 -7.43
CA LEU A 113 -10.17 -5.78 -7.06
C LEU A 113 -10.05 -5.83 -5.54
N VAL A 114 -10.01 -7.03 -4.97
CA VAL A 114 -9.89 -7.23 -3.53
C VAL A 114 -8.54 -7.83 -3.20
N GLY A 115 -7.84 -7.18 -2.27
CA GLY A 115 -6.69 -7.72 -1.57
C GLY A 115 -7.02 -7.90 -0.09
N VAL A 116 -6.26 -8.76 0.57
CA VAL A 116 -6.26 -8.90 2.02
C VAL A 116 -4.83 -8.81 2.49
N PHE A 117 -4.60 -8.00 3.52
CA PHE A 117 -3.37 -8.02 4.26
C PHE A 117 -3.60 -8.77 5.58
N ASP A 118 -2.85 -9.86 5.77
CA ASP A 118 -2.74 -10.54 7.06
C ASP A 118 -1.25 -10.70 7.44
N PRO A 119 -0.87 -10.47 8.70
CA PRO A 119 0.51 -10.66 9.14
C PRO A 119 1.07 -12.08 8.93
N GLU A 120 0.23 -13.11 8.96
CA GLU A 120 0.67 -14.50 8.77
C GLU A 120 0.85 -14.88 7.29
N TRP A 121 0.10 -14.26 6.39
CA TRP A 121 0.07 -14.65 4.96
C TRP A 121 0.66 -13.58 4.05
N GLY A 122 0.92 -12.39 4.57
CA GLY A 122 1.28 -11.23 3.79
C GLY A 122 0.10 -10.68 3.00
N LEU A 123 0.44 -9.93 1.94
CA LEU A 123 -0.51 -9.43 0.97
C LEU A 123 -0.98 -10.57 0.04
N THR A 124 -2.29 -10.82 -0.03
CA THR A 124 -2.85 -11.80 -0.97
C THR A 124 -2.76 -11.32 -2.41
N LEU A 125 -2.73 -12.29 -3.35
CA LEU A 125 -2.91 -12.03 -4.78
C LEU A 125 -4.20 -11.24 -5.04
N PRO A 126 -4.24 -10.37 -6.06
CA PRO A 126 -5.48 -9.74 -6.51
C PRO A 126 -6.51 -10.82 -6.84
N SER A 127 -7.68 -10.69 -6.23
CA SER A 127 -8.82 -11.60 -6.37
C SER A 127 -9.47 -11.53 -7.78
N PRO A 128 -10.50 -12.35 -8.06
CA PRO A 128 -11.44 -12.04 -9.14
C PRO A 128 -11.95 -10.60 -9.06
N ILE A 129 -12.28 -10.01 -10.21
CA ILE A 129 -12.93 -8.70 -10.25
C ILE A 129 -14.35 -8.86 -9.69
N TYR A 130 -14.69 -8.05 -8.69
CA TYR A 130 -16.01 -8.02 -8.07
C TYR A 130 -16.77 -6.76 -8.44
N GLN A 131 -18.10 -6.86 -8.39
CA GLN A 131 -18.98 -5.70 -8.24
C GLN A 131 -19.47 -5.62 -6.79
N LEU A 132 -20.20 -4.55 -6.44
CA LEU A 132 -20.67 -4.31 -5.07
C LEU A 132 -21.41 -5.53 -4.47
N ASP A 133 -22.27 -6.19 -5.23
CA ASP A 133 -23.03 -7.34 -4.71
C ASP A 133 -22.12 -8.53 -4.36
N GLY A 134 -21.06 -8.75 -5.15
CA GLY A 134 -20.02 -9.72 -4.80
C GLY A 134 -19.27 -9.34 -3.53
N LEU A 135 -19.02 -8.05 -3.27
CA LEU A 135 -18.41 -7.61 -2.01
C LEU A 135 -19.33 -7.82 -0.81
N LYS A 136 -20.64 -7.58 -0.97
CA LYS A 136 -21.64 -7.76 0.10
C LYS A 136 -21.64 -9.19 0.66
N GLU A 137 -21.34 -10.17 -0.19
CA GLU A 137 -21.21 -11.58 0.22
C GLU A 137 -19.83 -11.89 0.83
N ASN A 138 -18.75 -11.30 0.30
CA ASN A 138 -17.39 -11.68 0.63
C ASN A 138 -16.79 -10.93 1.83
N ILE A 139 -17.12 -9.64 2.04
CA ILE A 139 -16.61 -8.88 3.19
C ILE A 139 -16.99 -9.51 4.52
N PRO A 140 -18.28 -9.85 4.79
CA PRO A 140 -18.66 -10.51 6.04
C PRO A 140 -17.93 -11.84 6.26
N ARG A 141 -17.68 -12.59 5.17
CA ARG A 141 -16.95 -13.85 5.20
C ARG A 141 -15.49 -13.65 5.60
N THR A 142 -14.80 -12.69 5.00
CA THR A 142 -13.41 -12.34 5.36
C THR A 142 -13.31 -11.87 6.81
N LEU A 143 -14.23 -11.03 7.27
CA LEU A 143 -14.29 -10.59 8.68
C LEU A 143 -14.50 -11.77 9.64
N SER A 144 -15.31 -12.77 9.26
CA SER A 144 -15.47 -13.98 10.08
C SER A 144 -14.17 -14.76 10.26
N ILE A 145 -13.32 -14.79 9.23
CA ILE A 145 -11.98 -15.42 9.26
C ILE A 145 -11.07 -14.63 10.19
N PHE A 146 -11.03 -13.30 10.07
CA PHE A 146 -10.24 -12.44 10.96
C PHE A 146 -10.61 -12.66 12.44
N ARG A 147 -11.91 -12.66 12.76
CA ARG A 147 -12.41 -12.92 14.13
C ARG A 147 -11.97 -14.30 14.63
N LYS A 148 -12.08 -15.35 13.81
CA LYS A 148 -11.66 -16.71 14.18
C LYS A 148 -10.15 -16.77 14.46
N GLN A 149 -9.35 -16.06 13.68
CA GLN A 149 -7.91 -16.01 13.88
C GLN A 149 -7.50 -15.20 15.12
N LEU A 150 -8.18 -14.09 15.42
CA LEU A 150 -7.94 -13.34 16.66
C LEU A 150 -8.19 -14.23 17.88
N LYS A 151 -9.33 -14.92 17.95
CA LYS A 151 -9.62 -15.87 19.05
C LYS A 151 -8.56 -16.96 19.18
N LYS A 152 -8.07 -17.49 18.05
CA LYS A 152 -6.99 -18.50 18.04
C LYS A 152 -5.65 -17.94 18.55
N ARG A 153 -5.38 -16.64 18.37
CA ARG A 153 -4.17 -15.98 18.89
C ARG A 153 -4.30 -15.65 20.37
N GLU A 154 -5.44 -15.15 20.82
CA GLU A 154 -5.72 -14.87 22.24
C GLU A 154 -5.58 -16.13 23.11
N THR A 155 -5.89 -17.30 22.54
CA THR A 155 -5.75 -18.60 23.21
C THR A 155 -4.33 -19.19 23.16
N ARG A 156 -3.41 -18.59 22.39
CA ARG A 156 -1.98 -18.96 22.35
C ARG A 156 -1.19 -18.02 23.27
N LYS A 157 -0.11 -18.51 23.90
CA LYS A 157 0.76 -17.67 24.75
C LYS A 157 1.17 -16.38 24.01
N PRO A 158 1.09 -15.19 24.65
CA PRO A 158 1.44 -13.94 23.99
C PRO A 158 2.93 -13.92 23.61
N GLU A 159 3.22 -13.82 22.31
CA GLU A 159 4.54 -13.45 21.78
C GLU A 159 4.59 -11.91 21.70
N PRO A 160 5.75 -11.25 21.95
CA PRO A 160 5.82 -9.79 21.98
C PRO A 160 5.42 -9.16 20.64
N GLN A 161 4.40 -8.30 20.66
CA GLN A 161 3.87 -7.55 19.50
C GLN A 161 4.95 -6.81 18.71
N ASP A 162 5.93 -6.21 19.40
CA ASP A 162 7.02 -5.45 18.77
C ASP A 162 7.88 -6.33 17.86
N SER A 163 8.15 -7.57 18.26
CA SER A 163 8.94 -8.53 17.46
C SER A 163 8.25 -8.89 16.14
N LYS A 164 6.91 -8.86 16.14
CA LYS A 164 6.08 -9.18 14.99
C LYS A 164 6.08 -8.03 13.99
N TRP A 165 5.84 -6.79 14.45
CA TRP A 165 5.91 -5.61 13.58
C TRP A 165 7.29 -5.43 12.96
N THR A 166 8.36 -5.62 13.75
CA THR A 166 9.72 -5.59 13.22
C THR A 166 9.94 -6.66 12.16
N ARG A 167 9.48 -7.92 12.36
CA ARG A 167 9.58 -8.97 11.33
C ARG A 167 8.75 -8.65 10.08
N LEU A 168 7.49 -8.23 10.22
CA LEU A 168 6.59 -7.95 9.09
C LEU A 168 7.13 -6.87 8.15
N PHE A 169 7.71 -5.81 8.71
CA PHE A 169 8.28 -4.74 7.91
C PHE A 169 9.74 -5.01 7.53
N ALA A 170 10.50 -5.77 8.32
CA ALA A 170 11.84 -6.22 7.94
C ALA A 170 11.79 -7.22 6.79
N THR A 171 10.88 -8.19 6.75
CA THR A 171 10.78 -9.13 5.62
C THR A 171 10.42 -8.41 4.32
N ASN A 172 9.63 -7.34 4.39
CA ASN A 172 9.33 -6.46 3.25
C ASN A 172 10.47 -5.48 2.91
N ALA A 173 11.35 -5.16 3.86
CA ALA A 173 12.51 -4.29 3.66
C ALA A 173 13.80 -5.06 3.29
N VAL A 174 13.90 -6.35 3.63
CA VAL A 174 15.06 -7.21 3.33
C VAL A 174 15.13 -7.54 1.83
N THR A 175 14.00 -7.47 1.10
CA THR A 175 14.00 -7.45 -0.37
C THR A 175 14.48 -6.11 -0.97
N ILE A 176 14.64 -5.05 -0.17
CA ILE A 176 15.17 -3.75 -0.63
C ILE A 176 16.69 -3.64 -0.41
N TYR A 177 17.30 -4.51 0.42
CA TYR A 177 18.75 -4.43 0.74
C TYR A 177 19.54 -5.74 0.54
N GLN A 178 19.05 -6.70 -0.25
CA GLN A 178 19.81 -7.91 -0.60
C GLN A 178 19.93 -8.19 -2.10
N ASN A 179 20.11 -7.15 -2.93
CA ASN A 179 20.83 -7.36 -4.19
C ASN A 179 21.71 -6.16 -4.60
N PRO A 180 22.99 -6.11 -4.19
CA PRO A 180 23.97 -5.19 -4.75
C PRO A 180 24.61 -5.69 -6.06
N ASN A 181 24.10 -6.74 -6.71
CA ASN A 181 24.69 -7.27 -7.94
C ASN A 181 23.79 -7.07 -9.16
N PHE A 182 23.74 -5.83 -9.65
CA PHE A 182 23.61 -5.59 -11.08
C PHE A 182 25.00 -5.35 -11.65
N MET A 183 25.74 -6.44 -11.86
CA MET A 183 26.92 -6.41 -12.72
C MET A 183 26.45 -6.22 -14.16
N SER A 184 26.99 -5.17 -14.78
CA SER A 184 27.62 -5.20 -16.10
C SER A 184 27.44 -6.51 -16.88
N ASN A 185 26.85 -6.42 -18.07
CA ASN A 185 27.67 -6.57 -19.27
C ASN A 185 26.94 -5.99 -20.49
N GLN A 186 27.65 -5.05 -21.12
CA GLN A 186 27.54 -4.80 -22.55
C GLN A 186 27.96 -6.07 -23.29
N HIS A 187 27.16 -6.48 -24.27
CA HIS A 187 27.62 -6.90 -25.60
C HIS A 187 26.45 -6.86 -26.56
#